data_AF-A0A7S0N4T4-F1
#
_entry.id   AF-A0A7S0N4T4-F1
#
_cell.length_a   1.000
_cell.length_b   1.000
_cell.length_c   1.000
_cell.angle_alpha   90.00
_cell.angle_beta   90.00
_cell.angle_gamma   90.00
#
_symmetry.space_group_name_H-M   'P 1'
#
loop_
_entity.id
_entity.type
_entity.pdbx_description
1 polymer ?
#
loop_
_entity_poly.entity_id
_entity_poly.type
_entity_poly.pdbx_seq_one_letter_code
_entity_poly.pdbx_strand_id
1 'polypeptide(L)'
;AQRRAMGKTHRKLFSEWYESCTGEHLATLMAAEASPVHSEHLFACMMRDVTTGGGHSDVVAQGSYALGYNLAVEYLAAYEKTWLLESFRTVDKNLLQKQGRDVEWLFLEVHALGEPEHADLGHKAVAAFVPESHTPILREAMLAHDRDFAQFYHALCDILEGSA
;
A
#
# COMPACT_ATOMS: atom_id res chain seq x y z
N ALA A 1 -2.93 -16.20 -14.23
CA ALA A 1 -2.34 -15.46 -13.10
C ALA A 1 -1.84 -16.38 -11.97
N GLN A 2 -2.72 -17.11 -11.26
CA GLN A 2 -2.36 -17.89 -10.05
C GLN A 2 -1.15 -18.85 -10.18
N ARG A 3 -0.99 -19.60 -11.28
CA ARG A 3 0.18 -20.49 -11.47
C ARG A 3 1.51 -19.77 -11.72
N ARG A 4 1.49 -18.52 -12.23
CA ARG A 4 2.69 -17.69 -12.44
C ARG A 4 3.16 -17.01 -11.13
N ALA A 5 2.27 -16.86 -10.15
CA ALA A 5 2.57 -16.22 -8.87
C ALA A 5 3.25 -17.14 -7.85
N MET A 6 3.09 -18.47 -7.98
CA MET A 6 3.69 -19.41 -7.04
C MET A 6 5.22 -19.29 -7.03
N GLY A 7 5.77 -18.82 -5.90
CA GLY A 7 7.21 -18.78 -5.63
C GLY A 7 7.87 -17.40 -5.74
N LYS A 8 7.15 -16.35 -6.18
CA LYS A 8 7.70 -14.97 -6.23
C LYS A 8 7.18 -14.11 -5.08
N THR A 9 8.05 -13.30 -4.49
CA THR A 9 7.67 -12.32 -3.45
C THR A 9 7.03 -11.08 -4.08
N HIS A 10 6.23 -10.31 -3.33
CA HIS A 10 5.67 -9.04 -3.79
C HIS A 10 6.76 -8.07 -4.28
N ARG A 11 7.92 -8.05 -3.63
CA ARG A 11 9.09 -7.27 -4.07
C ARG A 11 9.55 -7.67 -5.47
N LYS A 12 9.64 -8.98 -5.75
CA LYS A 12 10.06 -9.46 -7.08
C LYS A 12 9.02 -9.12 -8.14
N LEU A 13 7.73 -9.29 -7.83
CA LEU A 13 6.63 -8.92 -8.72
C LEU A 13 6.66 -7.41 -9.05
N PHE A 14 6.86 -6.55 -8.05
CA PHE A 14 6.97 -5.10 -8.25
C PHE A 14 8.16 -4.74 -9.14
N SER A 15 9.33 -5.34 -8.90
CA SER A 15 10.53 -5.12 -9.71
C SER A 15 10.32 -5.48 -11.18
N GLU A 16 9.67 -6.62 -11.46
CA GLU A 16 9.36 -7.07 -12.82
C GLU A 16 8.35 -6.13 -13.51
N TRP A 17 7.32 -5.70 -12.78
CA TRP A 17 6.36 -4.73 -13.28
C TRP A 17 7.03 -3.39 -13.61
N TYR A 18 7.85 -2.85 -12.69
CA TYR A 18 8.59 -1.60 -12.91
C TYR A 18 9.47 -1.69 -14.16
N GLU A 19 10.31 -2.73 -14.26
CA GLU A 19 11.19 -2.97 -15.40
C GLU A 19 10.43 -3.09 -16.72
N SER A 20 9.26 -3.74 -16.71
CA SER A 20 8.43 -3.87 -17.91
C SER A 20 7.84 -2.53 -18.39
N CYS A 21 7.51 -1.63 -17.45
CA CYS A 21 6.96 -0.31 -17.74
C CYS A 21 8.02 0.68 -18.22
N THR A 22 9.17 0.73 -17.53
CA THR A 22 10.20 1.76 -17.74
C THR A 22 11.31 1.31 -18.69
N GLY A 23 11.59 0.00 -18.74
CA GLY A 23 12.79 -0.57 -19.34
C GLY A 23 14.04 -0.41 -18.48
N GLU A 24 13.92 0.06 -17.24
CA GLU A 24 15.02 0.30 -16.31
C GLU A 24 14.95 -0.64 -15.11
N HIS A 25 16.12 -1.05 -14.60
CA HIS A 25 16.19 -1.86 -13.39
C HIS A 25 15.85 -1.03 -12.16
N LEU A 26 14.88 -1.50 -11.36
CA LEU A 26 14.49 -0.84 -10.11
C LEU A 26 15.68 -0.63 -9.17
N ALA A 27 16.63 -1.57 -9.14
CA ALA A 27 17.84 -1.47 -8.34
C ALA A 27 18.71 -0.25 -8.69
N THR A 28 18.70 0.18 -9.97
CA THR A 28 19.42 1.38 -10.42
C THR A 28 18.80 2.63 -9.82
N LEU A 29 17.47 2.74 -9.84
CA LEU A 29 16.75 3.84 -9.21
C LEU A 29 17.01 3.89 -7.70
N MET A 30 16.89 2.73 -7.02
CA MET A 30 17.10 2.62 -5.58
C MET A 30 18.54 2.96 -5.14
N ALA A 31 19.53 2.78 -6.03
CA ALA A 31 20.93 3.11 -5.74
C ALA A 31 21.26 4.59 -5.97
N ALA A 32 20.47 5.29 -6.80
CA ALA A 32 20.72 6.68 -7.19
C ALA A 32 20.19 7.70 -6.17
N GLU A 33 19.21 7.32 -5.35
CA GLU A 33 18.52 8.23 -4.46
C GLU A 33 19.05 8.12 -3.02
N ALA A 34 19.68 9.19 -2.53
CA ALA A 34 20.06 9.30 -1.14
C ALA A 34 18.85 9.79 -0.33
N SER A 35 18.13 8.87 0.34
CA SER A 35 17.18 9.15 1.42
C SER A 35 15.90 9.92 1.02
N PRO A 36 14.81 9.20 0.66
CA PRO A 36 13.53 9.82 0.33
C PRO A 36 12.81 10.31 1.60
N VAL A 37 13.04 11.58 1.97
CA VAL A 37 12.58 12.20 3.22
C VAL A 37 11.10 11.98 3.54
N HIS A 38 10.20 12.12 2.56
CA HIS A 38 8.77 11.91 2.78
C HIS A 38 8.41 10.44 3.06
N SER A 39 9.10 9.51 2.42
CA SER A 39 8.95 8.07 2.67
C SER A 39 9.50 7.71 4.05
N GLU A 40 10.62 8.29 4.46
CA GLU A 40 11.17 8.11 5.81
C GLU A 40 10.24 8.67 6.90
N HIS A 41 9.65 9.84 6.64
CA HIS A 41 8.67 10.44 7.54
C HIS A 41 7.43 9.55 7.70
N LEU A 42 6.83 9.10 6.59
CA LEU A 42 5.70 8.18 6.62
C LEU A 42 6.04 6.92 7.42
N PHE A 43 7.20 6.30 7.13
CA PHE A 43 7.65 5.11 7.84
C PHE A 43 7.80 5.37 9.34
N ALA A 44 8.39 6.50 9.74
CA ALA A 44 8.53 6.86 11.15
C ALA A 44 7.17 7.03 11.85
N CYS A 45 6.20 7.66 11.19
CA CYS A 45 4.83 7.80 11.71
C CYS A 45 4.13 6.44 11.86
N MET A 46 4.19 5.59 10.83
CA MET A 46 3.67 4.22 10.86
C MET A 46 4.26 3.43 12.04
N MET A 47 5.59 3.45 12.16
CA MET A 47 6.28 2.70 13.21
C MET A 47 5.95 3.24 14.60
N ARG A 48 5.86 4.56 14.78
CA ARG A 48 5.39 5.17 16.04
C ARG A 48 4.01 4.63 16.40
N ASP A 49 3.06 4.72 15.48
CA ASP A 49 1.65 4.40 15.77
C ASP A 49 1.46 2.91 16.07
N VAL A 50 2.07 2.03 15.28
CA VAL A 50 1.97 0.57 15.47
C VAL A 50 2.73 0.09 16.71
N THR A 51 3.94 0.60 16.96
CA THR A 51 4.76 0.11 18.10
C THR A 51 4.33 0.67 19.45
N THR A 52 3.70 1.85 19.47
CA THR A 52 3.14 2.43 20.70
C THR A 52 1.65 2.10 20.88
N GLY A 53 1.03 1.42 19.91
CA GLY A 53 -0.39 1.16 19.86
C GLY A 53 -1.21 2.43 20.04
N GLY A 54 -0.82 3.52 19.36
CA GLY A 54 -1.48 4.83 19.45
C GLY A 54 -1.33 5.54 20.80
N GLY A 55 -0.39 5.12 21.65
CA GLY A 55 -0.21 5.67 23.00
C GLY A 55 -1.12 5.04 24.06
N HIS A 56 -1.89 4.01 23.70
CA HIS A 56 -2.65 3.20 24.66
C HIS A 56 -1.70 2.39 25.55
N SER A 57 -2.01 2.27 26.85
CA SER A 57 -1.17 1.56 27.82
C SER A 57 -1.56 0.10 28.05
N ASP A 58 -2.81 -0.25 27.75
CA ASP A 58 -3.31 -1.62 27.82
C ASP A 58 -2.92 -2.42 26.57
N VAL A 59 -2.43 -3.64 26.77
CA VAL A 59 -1.92 -4.48 25.67
C VAL A 59 -3.01 -4.92 24.70
N VAL A 60 -4.26 -5.08 25.17
CA VAL A 60 -5.39 -5.44 24.29
C VAL A 60 -5.82 -4.22 23.49
N ALA A 61 -5.82 -3.03 24.09
CA ALA A 61 -6.04 -1.76 23.41
C ALA A 61 -4.97 -1.50 22.33
N GLN A 62 -3.69 -1.73 22.65
CA GLN A 62 -2.59 -1.62 21.67
C GLN A 62 -2.76 -2.60 20.50
N GLY A 63 -3.11 -3.86 20.79
CA GLY A 63 -3.41 -4.84 19.75
C GLY A 63 -4.62 -4.46 18.89
N SER A 64 -5.66 -3.89 19.52
CA SER A 64 -6.83 -3.37 18.81
C SER A 64 -6.46 -2.19 17.92
N TYR A 65 -5.62 -1.28 18.39
CA TYR A 65 -5.11 -0.17 17.59
C TYR A 65 -4.34 -0.66 16.36
N ALA A 66 -3.40 -1.60 16.54
CA ALA A 66 -2.63 -2.17 15.43
C ALA A 66 -3.53 -2.85 14.38
N LEU A 67 -4.58 -3.55 14.82
CA LEU A 67 -5.58 -4.16 13.93
C LEU A 67 -6.39 -3.09 13.17
N GLY A 68 -6.76 -1.99 13.82
CA GLY A 68 -7.45 -0.86 13.15
C GLY A 68 -6.57 -0.23 12.07
N TYR A 69 -5.27 -0.08 12.34
CA TYR A 69 -4.31 0.41 11.35
C TYR A 69 -4.20 -0.54 10.15
N ASN A 70 -4.14 -1.85 10.38
CA ASN A 70 -4.12 -2.85 9.31
C ASN A 70 -5.40 -2.84 8.46
N LEU A 71 -6.57 -2.69 9.10
CA LEU A 71 -7.84 -2.57 8.38
C LEU A 71 -7.85 -1.36 7.43
N ALA A 72 -7.27 -0.23 7.82
CA ALA A 72 -7.19 0.94 6.96
C ALA A 72 -6.41 0.65 5.67
N VAL A 73 -5.27 -0.06 5.78
CA VAL A 73 -4.47 -0.50 4.63
C VAL A 73 -5.29 -1.40 3.72
N GLU A 74 -5.95 -2.42 4.28
CA GLU A 74 -6.69 -3.42 3.49
C GLU A 74 -7.92 -2.81 2.78
N TYR A 75 -8.70 -1.98 3.47
CA TYR A 75 -9.87 -1.34 2.89
C TYR A 75 -9.52 -0.31 1.83
N LEU A 76 -8.48 0.50 2.05
CA LEU A 76 -8.04 1.47 1.03
C LEU A 76 -7.40 0.76 -0.16
N ALA A 77 -6.59 -0.27 0.07
CA ALA A 77 -5.91 -1.01 -0.98
C ALA A 77 -6.91 -1.60 -1.99
N ALA A 78 -8.06 -2.11 -1.54
CA ALA A 78 -9.05 -2.69 -2.45
C ALA A 78 -9.48 -1.70 -3.56
N TYR A 79 -9.77 -0.45 -3.20
CA TYR A 79 -10.18 0.59 -4.16
C TYR A 79 -8.99 1.17 -4.92
N GLU A 80 -7.94 1.57 -4.19
CA GLU A 80 -6.76 2.24 -4.76
C GLU A 80 -6.08 1.35 -5.81
N LYS A 81 -5.92 0.05 -5.53
CA LYS A 81 -5.23 -0.87 -6.43
C LYS A 81 -6.05 -1.16 -7.69
N THR A 82 -7.38 -1.16 -7.58
CA THR A 82 -8.28 -1.26 -8.74
C THR A 82 -8.13 -0.04 -9.65
N TRP A 83 -8.19 1.18 -9.10
CA TRP A 83 -7.99 2.40 -9.89
C TRP A 83 -6.59 2.46 -10.51
N LEU A 84 -5.57 2.06 -9.77
CA LEU A 84 -4.19 1.99 -10.26
C LEU A 84 -4.07 1.04 -11.46
N LEU A 85 -4.65 -0.16 -11.36
CA LEU A 85 -4.66 -1.15 -12.44
C LEU A 85 -5.35 -0.60 -13.71
N GLU A 86 -6.52 0.01 -13.57
CA GLU A 86 -7.27 0.59 -14.69
C GLU A 86 -6.53 1.78 -15.33
N SER A 87 -5.91 2.62 -14.50
CA SER A 87 -5.12 3.76 -14.95
C SER A 87 -3.90 3.30 -15.76
N PHE A 88 -3.14 2.33 -15.25
CA PHE A 88 -1.98 1.79 -15.97
C PHE A 88 -2.37 1.04 -17.25
N ARG A 89 -3.50 0.32 -17.27
CA ARG A 89 -4.02 -0.28 -18.52
C ARG A 89 -4.33 0.78 -19.57
N THR A 90 -4.82 1.94 -19.15
CA THR A 90 -5.06 3.08 -20.04
C THR A 90 -3.74 3.67 -20.56
N VAL A 91 -2.74 3.84 -19.69
CA VAL A 91 -1.39 4.29 -20.07
C VAL A 91 -0.75 3.30 -21.04
N ASP A 92 -0.83 2.00 -20.77
CA ASP A 92 -0.26 0.95 -21.62
C ASP A 92 -0.82 1.00 -23.04
N LYS A 93 -2.15 0.96 -23.17
CA LYS A 93 -2.86 1.04 -24.46
C LYS A 93 -2.49 2.29 -25.25
N ASN A 94 -2.30 3.42 -24.57
CA ASN A 94 -2.11 4.70 -25.23
C ASN A 94 -0.65 5.07 -25.49
N LEU A 95 0.30 4.49 -24.74
CA LEU A 95 1.71 4.86 -24.72
C LEU A 95 2.65 3.67 -24.77
N LEU A 96 2.63 2.79 -23.77
CA LEU A 96 3.70 1.79 -23.57
C LEU A 96 3.72 0.74 -24.70
N GLN A 97 2.57 0.25 -25.15
CA GLN A 97 2.48 -0.67 -26.29
C GLN A 97 3.03 -0.04 -27.58
N LYS A 98 2.79 1.26 -27.79
CA LYS A 98 3.32 2.00 -28.96
C LYS A 98 4.83 2.16 -28.90
N GLN A 99 5.42 2.09 -27.71
CA GLN A 99 6.86 2.05 -27.49
C GLN A 99 7.43 0.62 -27.54
N GLY A 100 6.61 -0.40 -27.86
CA GLY A 100 7.03 -1.80 -27.92
C GLY A 100 7.27 -2.44 -26.55
N ARG A 101 6.71 -1.87 -25.47
CA ARG A 101 6.77 -2.47 -24.13
C ARG A 101 5.72 -3.60 -24.00
N ASP A 102 6.09 -4.65 -23.29
CA ASP A 102 5.20 -5.74 -22.87
C ASP A 102 5.12 -5.74 -21.34
N VAL A 103 4.00 -5.25 -20.80
CA VAL A 103 3.85 -4.96 -19.37
C VAL A 103 3.54 -6.23 -18.57
N GLU A 104 4.29 -6.44 -17.48
CA GLU A 104 4.07 -7.55 -16.55
C GLU A 104 3.00 -7.20 -15.50
N TRP A 105 1.75 -7.56 -15.79
CA TRP A 105 0.58 -7.16 -15.00
C TRP A 105 0.41 -7.85 -13.64
N LEU A 106 1.13 -8.94 -13.40
CA LEU A 106 0.85 -9.84 -12.27
C LEU A 106 0.91 -9.14 -10.91
N PHE A 107 1.82 -8.16 -10.74
CA PHE A 107 1.90 -7.38 -9.50
C PHE A 107 0.59 -6.64 -9.20
N LEU A 108 0.09 -5.85 -10.16
CA LEU A 108 -1.13 -5.08 -9.98
C LEU A 108 -2.37 -5.98 -9.93
N GLU A 109 -2.41 -7.04 -10.73
CA GLU A 109 -3.54 -7.98 -10.74
C GLU A 109 -3.71 -8.71 -9.40
N VAL A 110 -2.62 -9.11 -8.74
CA VAL A 110 -2.71 -9.75 -7.41
C VAL A 110 -3.25 -8.79 -6.36
N HIS A 111 -2.89 -7.49 -6.43
CA HIS A 111 -3.37 -6.52 -5.45
C HIS A 111 -4.79 -5.99 -5.73
N ALA A 112 -5.18 -5.91 -7.00
CA ALA A 112 -6.48 -5.36 -7.41
C ALA A 112 -7.57 -6.45 -7.56
N LEU A 113 -7.19 -7.62 -8.07
CA LEU A 113 -8.12 -8.71 -8.39
C LEU A 113 -7.89 -9.96 -7.54
N GLY A 114 -6.70 -10.07 -6.92
CA GLY A 114 -6.17 -11.32 -6.40
C GLY A 114 -6.94 -11.86 -5.22
N GLU A 115 -7.29 -11.05 -4.22
CA GLU A 115 -8.18 -11.48 -3.14
C GLU A 115 -9.01 -10.33 -2.57
N PRO A 116 -10.20 -10.02 -3.14
CA PRO A 116 -11.19 -9.19 -2.47
C PRO A 116 -11.57 -9.72 -1.07
N GLU A 117 -11.26 -10.99 -0.79
CA GLU A 117 -11.43 -11.63 0.51
C GLU A 117 -10.44 -11.13 1.58
N HIS A 118 -9.30 -10.50 1.27
CA HIS A 118 -8.33 -10.11 2.32
C HIS A 118 -8.92 -9.07 3.28
N ALA A 119 -9.53 -8.01 2.74
CA ALA A 119 -10.20 -7.01 3.57
C ALA A 119 -11.40 -7.61 4.33
N ASP A 120 -12.16 -8.51 3.70
CA ASP A 120 -13.29 -9.18 4.35
C ASP A 120 -12.83 -10.17 5.44
N LEU A 121 -11.73 -10.90 5.22
CA LEU A 121 -11.12 -11.82 6.18
C LEU A 121 -10.49 -11.05 7.34
N GLY A 122 -9.78 -9.96 7.05
CA GLY A 122 -9.25 -9.02 8.04
C GLY A 122 -10.37 -8.42 8.88
N HIS A 123 -11.45 -7.95 8.25
CA HIS A 123 -12.62 -7.45 8.95
C HIS A 123 -13.28 -8.50 9.84
N LYS A 124 -13.49 -9.72 9.32
CA LYS A 124 -14.03 -10.84 10.10
C LYS A 124 -13.14 -11.20 11.29
N ALA A 125 -11.82 -11.18 11.10
CA ALA A 125 -10.87 -11.44 12.17
C ALA A 125 -10.97 -10.36 13.26
N VAL A 126 -10.97 -9.08 12.88
CA VAL A 126 -11.12 -7.98 13.83
C VAL A 126 -12.45 -8.07 14.58
N ALA A 127 -13.55 -8.32 13.88
CA ALA A 127 -14.87 -8.48 14.49
C ALA A 127 -14.94 -9.67 15.47
N ALA A 128 -14.13 -10.71 15.26
CA ALA A 128 -14.10 -11.90 16.13
C ALA A 128 -13.20 -11.71 17.36
N PHE A 129 -12.10 -10.96 17.24
CA PHE A 129 -11.06 -10.89 18.27
C PHE A 129 -11.05 -9.58 19.06
N VAL A 130 -11.60 -8.49 18.52
CA VAL A 130 -11.57 -7.17 19.18
C VAL A 130 -12.85 -6.95 19.99
N PRO A 131 -12.76 -6.58 21.28
CA PRO A 131 -13.93 -6.23 22.07
C PRO A 131 -14.73 -5.10 21.42
N GLU A 132 -16.06 -5.18 21.45
CA GLU A 132 -16.93 -4.14 20.87
C GLU A 132 -16.63 -2.75 21.45
N SER A 133 -16.29 -2.68 22.75
CA SER A 133 -15.87 -1.45 23.43
C SER A 133 -14.60 -0.80 22.86
N HIS A 134 -13.80 -1.53 22.08
CA HIS A 134 -12.59 -1.01 21.41
C HIS A 134 -12.87 -0.47 20.00
N THR A 135 -14.13 -0.44 19.56
CA THR A 135 -14.51 0.19 18.28
C THR A 135 -13.97 1.63 18.13
N PRO A 136 -13.99 2.49 19.16
CA PRO A 136 -13.39 3.82 19.06
C PRO A 136 -11.87 3.79 18.79
N ILE A 137 -11.15 2.82 19.38
CA ILE A 137 -9.70 2.65 19.21
C ILE A 137 -9.38 2.20 17.77
N LEU A 138 -10.17 1.29 17.21
CA LEU A 138 -10.04 0.88 15.80
C LEU A 138 -10.19 2.09 14.87
N ARG A 139 -11.22 2.91 15.09
CA ARG A 139 -11.46 4.12 14.27
C ARG A 139 -10.34 5.14 14.40
N GLU A 140 -9.84 5.34 15.62
CA GLU A 140 -8.69 6.22 15.87
C GLU A 140 -7.47 5.78 15.06
N ALA A 141 -7.15 4.49 15.05
CA ALA A 141 -6.05 3.94 14.29
C ALA A 141 -6.22 4.11 12.77
N MET A 142 -7.44 3.89 12.26
CA MET A 142 -7.74 4.12 10.84
C MET A 142 -7.56 5.59 10.44
N LEU A 143 -8.03 6.51 11.28
CA LEU A 143 -7.88 7.95 11.02
C LEU A 143 -6.41 8.40 11.09
N ALA A 144 -5.60 7.80 11.97
CA ALA A 144 -4.17 8.07 12.05
C ALA A 144 -3.46 7.60 10.78
N HIS A 145 -3.77 6.39 10.29
CA HIS A 145 -3.30 5.90 9.00
C HIS A 145 -3.65 6.87 7.87
N ASP A 146 -4.93 7.23 7.74
CA ASP A 146 -5.42 8.07 6.63
C ASP A 146 -4.77 9.46 6.65
N ARG A 147 -4.59 10.06 7.83
CA ARG A 147 -3.88 11.34 7.99
C ARG A 147 -2.46 11.26 7.45
N ASP A 148 -1.70 10.25 7.85
CA ASP A 148 -0.28 10.14 7.51
C ASP A 148 -0.08 9.81 6.02
N PHE A 149 -0.93 8.94 5.47
CA PHE A 149 -0.92 8.64 4.04
C PHE A 149 -1.37 9.84 3.20
N ALA A 150 -2.40 10.59 3.62
CA ALA A 150 -2.81 11.80 2.91
C ALA A 150 -1.69 12.85 2.85
N GLN A 151 -0.96 13.04 3.95
CA GLN A 151 0.21 13.93 3.98
C GLN A 151 1.30 13.44 3.02
N PHE A 152 1.57 12.15 2.98
CA PHE A 152 2.54 11.56 2.05
C PHE A 152 2.11 11.77 0.58
N TYR A 153 0.85 11.51 0.24
CA TYR A 153 0.36 11.71 -1.13
C TYR A 153 0.37 13.17 -1.55
N HIS A 154 0.05 14.12 -0.66
CA HIS A 154 0.20 15.54 -0.97
C HIS A 154 1.65 15.91 -1.29
N ALA A 155 2.62 15.42 -0.51
CA ALA A 155 4.03 15.66 -0.81
C ALA A 155 4.46 15.06 -2.15
N LEU A 156 3.94 13.88 -2.53
CA LEU A 156 4.17 13.32 -3.86
C LEU A 156 3.58 14.19 -4.96
N CYS A 157 2.37 14.75 -4.77
CA CYS A 157 1.79 15.70 -5.70
C CYS A 157 2.66 16.95 -5.85
N ASP A 158 3.12 17.55 -4.75
CA ASP A 158 3.98 18.73 -4.78
C ASP A 158 5.28 18.46 -5.57
N ILE A 159 5.90 17.29 -5.38
CA ILE A 159 7.08 16.86 -6.13
C ILE A 159 6.76 16.73 -7.63
N LEU A 160 5.66 16.08 -7.98
CA LEU A 160 5.25 15.86 -9.38
C LEU A 160 4.87 17.17 -10.09
N GLU A 161 4.32 18.13 -9.36
CA GLU A 161 3.95 19.45 -9.84
C GLU A 161 5.14 20.43 -9.87
N GLY A 162 6.30 20.02 -9.36
CA GLY A 162 7.50 20.87 -9.27
C GLY A 162 7.37 22.00 -8.25
N SER A 163 6.50 21.82 -7.24
CA SER A 163 6.19 22.77 -6.18
C SER A 163 6.87 22.43 -4.84
N ALA A 164 7.70 21.39 -4.81
CA ALA A 164 8.44 20.90 -3.64
C ALA A 164 9.76 21.65 -3.36
#